data_AF-A0A2G0PN64-F1
#
_entry.id   AF-A0A2G0PN64-F1
#
_cell.length_a   1.000
_cell.length_b   1.000
_cell.length_c   1.000
_cell.angle_alpha   90.00
_cell.angle_beta   90.00
_cell.angle_gamma   90.00
#
_symmetry.space_group_name_H-M   'P 1'
#
loop_
_entity.id
_entity.type
_entity.pdbx_description
1 polymer ?
#
loop_
_entity_poly.entity_id
_entity_poly.type
_entity_poly.pdbx_seq_one_letter_code
_entity_poly.pdbx_strand_id
1 'polypeptide(L)'
;MMIVFNPKNYLLGRKSKLITLFVMFFSVLYLYSYREVNIPEDLFFYTDKYCHVNDECIVNMKNITPFEWDYMYVINSGYERKEVESAINLKIDVDLDNFSKIIFVRDNKLVHLEHYFYVSDFEKALLLNFDVKKKEKKPIEYYVISKDDADVLMKKEEDTDNRSDKRSFYWFSYANENQVVRID
;
A
#
# COMPACT_ATOMS: atom_id res chain seq x y z
N MET A 1 59.68 32.02 -14.96
CA MET A 1 59.15 30.87 -14.22
C MET A 1 58.07 30.22 -15.07
N MET A 2 58.39 29.17 -15.83
CA MET A 2 57.41 28.47 -16.68
C MET A 2 56.61 27.49 -15.80
N ILE A 3 55.29 27.65 -15.78
CA ILE A 3 54.39 26.68 -15.14
C ILE A 3 54.30 25.48 -16.08
N VAL A 4 54.94 24.37 -15.71
CA VAL A 4 54.84 23.10 -16.42
C VAL A 4 53.47 22.49 -16.13
N PHE A 5 52.56 22.56 -17.10
CA PHE A 5 51.24 21.94 -17.01
C PHE A 5 51.40 20.41 -17.13
N ASN A 6 51.11 19.67 -16.06
CA ASN A 6 51.14 18.21 -16.09
C ASN A 6 49.73 17.64 -16.33
N PRO A 7 49.40 17.20 -17.57
CA PRO A 7 48.04 16.79 -17.94
C PRO A 7 47.57 15.51 -17.23
N LYS A 8 48.49 14.70 -16.68
CA LYS A 8 48.15 13.47 -15.94
C LYS A 8 47.42 13.78 -14.63
N ASN A 9 47.81 14.84 -13.93
CA ASN A 9 47.19 15.26 -12.67
C ASN A 9 45.80 15.88 -12.90
N TYR A 10 45.62 16.58 -14.02
CA TYR A 10 44.32 17.16 -14.41
C TYR A 10 43.29 16.08 -14.76
N LEU A 11 43.70 15.04 -15.49
CA LEU A 11 42.82 13.92 -15.84
C LEU A 11 42.47 13.04 -14.64
N LEU A 12 43.41 12.82 -13.71
CA LEU A 12 43.13 12.10 -12.45
C LEU A 12 42.08 12.83 -11.60
N GLY A 13 42.21 14.14 -11.43
CA GLY A 13 41.25 14.96 -10.68
C GLY A 13 39.86 14.99 -11.32
N ARG A 14 39.77 15.04 -12.66
CA ARG A 14 38.49 14.99 -13.39
C ARG A 14 37.80 13.63 -13.28
N LYS A 15 38.56 12.52 -13.38
CA LYS A 15 38.03 11.15 -13.18
C LYS A 15 37.56 10.94 -11.75
N SER A 16 38.31 11.43 -10.76
CA SER A 16 37.94 11.37 -9.35
C SER A 16 36.60 12.09 -9.08
N LYS A 17 36.41 13.32 -9.59
CA LYS A 17 35.14 14.05 -9.43
C LYS A 17 33.94 13.35 -10.06
N LEU A 18 34.13 12.69 -11.21
CA LEU A 18 33.07 11.97 -11.91
C LEU A 18 32.64 10.71 -11.15
N ILE A 19 33.60 9.99 -10.57
CA ILE A 19 33.34 8.85 -9.69
C ILE A 19 32.60 9.31 -8.43
N THR A 20 33.01 10.42 -7.80
CA THR A 20 32.32 10.93 -6.61
C THR A 20 30.88 11.36 -6.92
N LEU A 21 30.63 12.03 -8.05
CA LEU A 21 29.28 12.39 -8.50
C LEU A 21 28.41 11.15 -8.77
N PHE A 22 28.99 10.13 -9.39
CA PHE A 22 28.30 8.88 -9.66
C PHE A 22 27.92 8.19 -8.33
N VAL A 23 28.87 8.05 -7.41
CA VAL A 23 28.60 7.47 -6.08
C VAL A 23 27.52 8.27 -5.35
N MET A 24 27.60 9.61 -5.31
CA MET A 24 26.56 10.43 -4.68
C MET A 24 25.18 10.23 -5.32
N PHE A 25 25.10 10.17 -6.65
CA PHE A 25 23.83 9.95 -7.35
C PHE A 25 23.22 8.58 -7.03
N PHE A 26 24.02 7.51 -7.07
CA PHE A 26 23.55 6.17 -6.70
C PHE A 26 23.22 6.04 -5.22
N SER A 27 23.94 6.71 -4.33
CA SER A 27 23.61 6.75 -2.90
C SER A 27 22.27 7.45 -2.65
N VAL A 28 21.99 8.55 -3.35
CA VAL A 28 20.69 9.25 -3.24
C VAL A 28 19.55 8.39 -3.80
N LEU A 29 19.76 7.74 -4.95
CA LEU A 29 18.79 6.79 -5.52
C LEU A 29 18.54 5.59 -4.59
N TYR A 30 19.61 5.07 -3.98
CA TYR A 30 19.52 3.96 -3.03
C TYR A 30 18.73 4.36 -1.78
N LEU A 31 19.01 5.54 -1.21
CA LEU A 31 18.26 6.07 -0.07
C LEU A 31 16.80 6.36 -0.41
N TYR A 32 16.52 6.85 -1.62
CA TYR A 32 15.14 7.04 -2.09
C TYR A 32 14.39 5.71 -2.23
N SER A 33 15.09 4.63 -2.60
CA SER A 33 14.50 3.28 -2.67
C SER A 33 14.26 2.63 -1.30
N TYR A 34 14.87 3.16 -0.23
CA TYR A 34 14.71 2.66 1.15
C TYR A 34 13.56 3.36 1.90
N ARG A 35 12.58 3.92 1.18
CA ARG A 35 11.36 4.40 1.83
C ARG A 35 10.64 3.18 2.40
N GLU A 36 10.43 3.16 3.72
CA GLU A 36 9.53 2.20 4.36
C GLU A 36 8.14 2.37 3.72
N VAL A 37 7.65 1.28 3.13
CA VAL A 37 6.31 1.23 2.55
C VAL A 37 5.36 0.95 3.71
N ASN A 38 4.31 1.76 3.82
CA ASN A 38 3.21 1.52 4.72
C ASN A 38 1.92 1.79 3.93
N ILE A 39 1.34 0.73 3.40
CA ILE A 39 0.20 0.85 2.47
C ILE A 39 -1.00 1.54 3.13
N PRO A 40 -1.42 1.20 4.37
CA PRO A 40 -2.49 1.93 5.04
C PRO A 40 -2.22 3.43 5.18
N GLU A 41 -1.03 3.84 5.61
CA GLU A 41 -0.70 5.27 5.78
C GLU A 41 -0.67 6.01 4.44
N ASP A 42 -0.07 5.42 3.41
CA ASP A 42 -0.02 6.01 2.07
C ASP A 42 -1.43 6.14 1.48
N LEU A 43 -2.30 5.17 1.73
CA LEU A 43 -3.71 5.20 1.34
C LEU A 43 -4.47 6.32 2.06
N PHE A 44 -4.26 6.50 3.37
CA PHE A 44 -4.85 7.59 4.14
C PHE A 44 -4.39 8.95 3.61
N PHE A 45 -3.08 9.11 3.39
CA PHE A 45 -2.52 10.35 2.87
C PHE A 45 -3.08 10.70 1.49
N TYR A 46 -3.16 9.72 0.59
CA TYR A 46 -3.74 9.92 -0.74
C TYR A 46 -5.22 10.31 -0.66
N THR A 47 -6.00 9.57 0.14
CA THR A 47 -7.43 9.82 0.29
C THR A 47 -7.69 11.20 0.91
N ASP A 48 -6.94 11.60 1.93
CA ASP A 48 -7.04 12.94 2.53
C ASP A 48 -6.75 14.07 1.54
N LYS A 49 -5.82 13.84 0.62
CA LYS A 49 -5.38 14.85 -0.33
C LYS A 49 -6.33 15.01 -1.51
N TYR A 50 -6.96 13.91 -1.95
CA TYR A 50 -7.68 13.87 -3.22
C TYR A 50 -9.17 13.54 -3.11
N CYS A 51 -9.65 13.14 -1.93
CA CYS A 51 -11.06 12.78 -1.71
C CYS A 51 -11.74 13.76 -0.76
N HIS A 52 -13.01 14.05 -1.04
CA HIS A 52 -13.86 14.82 -0.13
C HIS A 52 -14.44 13.92 0.96
N VAL A 53 -14.63 14.51 2.15
CA VAL A 53 -15.25 13.81 3.29
C VAL A 53 -16.70 13.49 2.95
N ASN A 54 -17.13 12.27 3.25
CA ASN A 54 -18.43 11.67 2.99
C ASN A 54 -18.79 11.40 1.52
N ASP A 55 -17.88 11.71 0.59
CA ASP A 55 -18.04 11.38 -0.82
C ASP A 55 -17.28 10.10 -1.17
N GLU A 56 -17.79 9.37 -2.17
CA GLU A 56 -17.07 8.27 -2.79
C GLU A 56 -16.03 8.82 -3.76
N CYS A 57 -14.82 8.27 -3.72
CA CYS A 57 -13.72 8.65 -4.60
C CYS A 57 -12.99 7.43 -5.13
N ILE A 58 -12.44 7.56 -6.33
CA ILE A 58 -11.64 6.49 -6.95
C ILE A 58 -10.17 6.70 -6.56
N VAL A 59 -9.57 5.67 -5.99
CA VAL A 59 -8.15 5.62 -5.65
C VAL A 59 -7.49 4.55 -6.51
N ASN A 60 -6.55 4.95 -7.36
CA ASN A 60 -5.77 4.01 -8.14
C ASN A 60 -4.61 3.48 -7.29
N MET A 61 -4.60 2.18 -7.00
CA MET A 61 -3.60 1.56 -6.13
C MET A 61 -2.17 1.63 -6.70
N LYS A 62 -1.99 1.81 -8.01
CA LYS A 62 -0.66 2.05 -8.61
C LYS A 62 -0.01 3.34 -8.12
N ASN A 63 -0.82 4.32 -7.69
CA ASN A 63 -0.32 5.58 -7.13
C ASN A 63 0.11 5.43 -5.66
N ILE A 64 -0.30 4.34 -5.00
CA ILE A 64 -0.01 4.05 -3.59
C ILE A 64 1.20 3.11 -3.49
N THR A 65 1.31 2.14 -4.40
CA THR A 65 2.33 1.11 -4.34
C THR A 65 3.58 1.49 -5.15
N PRO A 66 4.76 1.65 -4.52
CA PRO A 66 6.01 1.97 -5.24
C PRO A 66 6.70 0.73 -5.85
N PHE A 67 6.04 -0.43 -5.82
CA PHE A 67 6.56 -1.71 -6.28
C PHE A 67 5.61 -2.36 -7.28
N GLU A 68 6.11 -3.39 -7.94
CA GLU A 68 5.37 -4.14 -8.95
C GLU A 68 4.63 -5.33 -8.33
N TRP A 69 3.38 -5.52 -8.75
CA TRP A 69 2.47 -6.57 -8.29
C TRP A 69 1.48 -6.92 -9.41
N ASP A 70 0.87 -8.10 -9.35
CA ASP A 70 -0.19 -8.53 -10.29
C ASP A 70 -1.56 -8.50 -9.62
N TYR A 71 -1.62 -8.98 -8.37
CA TYR A 71 -2.83 -8.99 -7.56
C TYR A 71 -2.56 -8.44 -6.16
N MET A 72 -3.53 -7.70 -5.64
CA MET A 72 -3.63 -7.24 -4.27
C MET A 72 -4.84 -7.91 -3.62
N TYR A 73 -4.65 -8.48 -2.44
CA TYR A 73 -5.69 -9.08 -1.62
C TYR A 73 -5.85 -8.29 -0.34
N VAL A 74 -7.10 -8.01 0.03
CA VAL A 74 -7.41 -7.38 1.32
C VAL A 74 -8.30 -8.33 2.11
N ILE A 75 -7.74 -8.88 3.18
CA ILE A 75 -8.36 -9.94 3.99
C ILE A 75 -8.55 -9.41 5.40
N ASN A 76 -9.74 -9.62 5.97
CA ASN A 76 -10.03 -9.17 7.31
C ASN A 76 -9.29 -9.99 8.38
N SER A 77 -9.36 -9.58 9.63
CA SER A 77 -8.88 -10.35 10.77
C SER A 77 -9.66 -11.65 10.95
N GLY A 78 -9.04 -12.61 11.66
CA GLY A 78 -9.66 -13.87 12.04
C GLY A 78 -9.48 -15.05 11.07
N TYR A 79 -8.90 -14.83 9.89
CA TYR A 79 -8.58 -15.91 8.94
C TYR A 79 -7.28 -16.63 9.32
N GLU A 80 -7.35 -17.95 9.43
CA GLU A 80 -6.20 -18.83 9.63
C GLU A 80 -5.29 -18.87 8.41
N ARG A 81 -4.02 -19.25 8.61
CA ARG A 81 -3.03 -19.41 7.53
C ARG A 81 -3.58 -20.18 6.33
N LYS A 82 -4.22 -21.34 6.56
CA LYS A 82 -4.72 -22.19 5.48
C LYS A 82 -5.80 -21.49 4.64
N GLU A 83 -6.65 -20.70 5.28
CA GLU A 83 -7.72 -19.96 4.60
C GLU A 83 -7.12 -18.83 3.75
N VAL A 84 -6.14 -18.09 4.30
CA VAL A 84 -5.39 -17.07 3.57
C VAL A 84 -4.67 -17.67 2.36
N GLU A 85 -3.89 -18.74 2.56
CA GLU A 85 -3.14 -19.41 1.49
C GLU A 85 -4.07 -19.96 0.40
N SER A 86 -5.25 -20.45 0.78
CA SER A 86 -6.29 -20.90 -0.15
C SER A 86 -6.85 -19.72 -0.95
N ALA A 87 -7.14 -18.59 -0.31
CA ALA A 87 -7.70 -17.40 -0.96
C ALA A 87 -6.75 -16.81 -2.01
N ILE A 88 -5.45 -16.78 -1.72
CA ILE A 88 -4.45 -16.23 -2.65
C ILE A 88 -3.81 -17.27 -3.57
N ASN A 89 -4.17 -18.55 -3.41
CA ASN A 89 -3.59 -19.71 -4.10
C ASN A 89 -2.04 -19.77 -4.02
N LEU A 90 -1.49 -19.45 -2.86
CA LEU A 90 -0.05 -19.38 -2.62
C LEU A 90 0.28 -19.77 -1.18
N LYS A 91 1.31 -20.61 -1.01
CA LYS A 91 1.87 -20.90 0.31
C LYS A 91 2.77 -19.77 0.79
N ILE A 92 2.63 -19.41 2.05
CA ILE A 92 3.37 -18.30 2.66
C ILE A 92 4.10 -18.80 3.90
N ASP A 93 5.42 -18.61 3.91
CA ASP A 93 6.29 -18.97 5.03
C ASP A 93 6.52 -17.82 6.02
N VAL A 94 5.91 -16.65 5.79
CA VAL A 94 5.93 -15.54 6.77
C VAL A 94 4.80 -15.66 7.78
N ASP A 95 4.88 -14.85 8.83
CA ASP A 95 3.81 -14.77 9.81
C ASP A 95 2.54 -14.22 9.17
N LEU A 96 1.41 -14.86 9.44
CA LEU A 96 0.09 -14.52 8.93
C LEU A 96 -0.87 -14.40 10.10
N ASP A 97 -0.46 -13.62 11.09
CA ASP A 97 -1.21 -13.31 12.30
C ASP A 97 -2.70 -13.08 12.02
N ASN A 98 -3.52 -13.25 13.05
CA ASN A 98 -4.97 -13.10 12.95
C ASN A 98 -5.44 -11.65 12.71
N PHE A 99 -4.54 -10.72 12.39
CA PHE A 99 -4.86 -9.33 12.04
C PHE A 99 -5.36 -9.22 10.60
N SER A 100 -5.98 -8.08 10.30
CA SER A 100 -6.33 -7.74 8.92
C SER A 100 -5.04 -7.53 8.13
N LYS A 101 -5.07 -7.89 6.85
CA LYS A 101 -3.86 -7.99 6.04
C LYS A 101 -4.08 -7.54 4.60
N ILE A 102 -3.10 -6.82 4.06
CA ILE A 102 -3.01 -6.48 2.64
C ILE A 102 -1.85 -7.27 2.06
N ILE A 103 -2.13 -8.12 1.07
CA ILE A 103 -1.16 -9.05 0.48
C ILE A 103 -0.99 -8.70 -0.99
N PHE A 104 0.24 -8.48 -1.43
CA PHE A 104 0.55 -8.27 -2.84
C PHE A 104 1.31 -9.48 -3.38
N VAL A 105 0.86 -9.97 -4.54
CA VAL A 105 1.43 -11.12 -5.23
C VAL A 105 1.86 -10.71 -6.63
N ARG A 106 3.03 -11.21 -7.05
CA ARG A 106 3.54 -11.09 -8.42
C ARG A 106 4.13 -12.42 -8.87
N ASP A 107 3.86 -12.87 -10.09
CA ASP A 107 4.41 -14.09 -10.67
C ASP A 107 4.25 -15.30 -9.71
N ASN A 108 3.08 -15.39 -9.06
CA ASN A 108 2.76 -16.39 -8.03
C ASN A 108 3.72 -16.40 -6.83
N LYS A 109 4.19 -15.23 -6.40
CA LYS A 109 5.05 -15.04 -5.22
C LYS A 109 4.61 -13.83 -4.41
N LEU A 110 4.78 -13.91 -3.10
CA LEU A 110 4.57 -12.79 -2.18
C LEU A 110 5.61 -11.70 -2.47
N VAL A 111 5.15 -10.48 -2.75
CA VAL A 111 6.05 -9.31 -2.93
C VAL A 111 5.95 -8.31 -1.79
N HIS A 112 4.80 -8.24 -1.12
CA HIS A 112 4.59 -7.36 0.02
C HIS A 112 3.43 -7.87 0.89
N LEU A 113 3.56 -7.68 2.21
CA LEU A 113 2.55 -8.04 3.20
C LEU A 113 2.50 -6.91 4.24
N GLU A 114 1.31 -6.38 4.46
CA GLU A 114 1.03 -5.43 5.54
C GLU A 114 0.00 -6.01 6.49
N HIS A 115 0.33 -6.03 7.77
CA HIS A 115 -0.65 -6.24 8.82
C HIS A 115 -1.16 -4.88 9.27
N TYR A 116 -2.49 -4.73 9.34
CA TYR A 116 -3.09 -3.50 9.83
C TYR A 116 -4.16 -3.79 10.87
N PHE A 117 -4.30 -2.85 11.78
CA PHE A 117 -5.21 -2.98 12.90
C PHE A 117 -6.37 -2.00 12.80
N TYR A 118 -7.51 -2.47 13.29
CA TYR A 118 -8.61 -1.64 13.74
C TYR A 118 -8.42 -1.35 15.24
N VAL A 119 -7.49 -0.49 15.65
CA VAL A 119 -7.37 -0.10 17.08
C VAL A 119 -7.98 1.27 17.32
N SER A 120 -8.73 1.37 18.42
CA SER A 120 -9.45 2.55 18.91
C SER A 120 -8.58 3.77 19.27
N ASP A 121 -7.26 3.61 19.33
CA ASP A 121 -6.32 4.66 19.75
C ASP A 121 -5.70 5.45 18.58
N PHE A 122 -6.01 5.07 17.34
CA PHE A 122 -5.54 5.79 16.15
C PHE A 122 -6.62 6.75 15.62
N GLU A 123 -6.20 7.95 15.23
CA GLU A 123 -7.04 8.95 14.58
C GLU A 123 -7.61 8.47 13.24
N LYS A 124 -7.03 7.41 12.63
CA LYS A 124 -7.41 6.88 11.33
C LYS A 124 -7.58 5.36 11.39
N ALA A 125 -8.64 4.85 10.76
CA ALA A 125 -8.91 3.43 10.67
C ALA A 125 -9.27 3.02 9.23
N LEU A 126 -8.60 1.98 8.74
CA LEU A 126 -8.96 1.33 7.49
C LEU A 126 -10.02 0.27 7.74
N LEU A 127 -11.17 0.43 7.10
CA LEU A 127 -12.33 -0.41 7.26
C LEU A 127 -12.68 -1.08 5.94
N LEU A 128 -13.06 -2.34 6.05
CA LEU A 128 -13.64 -3.09 4.95
C LEU A 128 -15.15 -2.97 5.06
N ASN A 129 -15.82 -2.83 3.91
CA ASN A 129 -17.26 -3.04 3.74
C ASN A 129 -18.21 -1.93 4.26
N PHE A 130 -19.05 -1.38 3.37
CA PHE A 130 -20.22 -0.56 3.75
C PHE A 130 -21.50 -1.37 4.09
N ASP A 131 -21.48 -2.69 3.90
CA ASP A 131 -22.67 -3.54 3.76
C ASP A 131 -22.99 -4.43 4.96
N VAL A 132 -22.33 -4.23 6.11
CA VAL A 132 -22.61 -5.01 7.34
C VAL A 132 -24.10 -4.95 7.74
N LYS A 133 -24.86 -3.99 7.21
CA LYS A 133 -26.30 -3.80 7.46
C LYS A 133 -27.23 -4.14 6.28
N LYS A 134 -26.74 -4.39 5.05
CA LYS A 134 -27.61 -4.74 3.92
C LYS A 134 -27.71 -6.27 3.79
N LYS A 135 -28.89 -6.80 4.10
CA LYS A 135 -29.16 -8.24 4.19
C LYS A 135 -29.33 -8.95 2.84
N GLU A 136 -29.18 -8.25 1.72
CA GLU A 136 -29.53 -8.75 0.39
C GLU A 136 -28.39 -9.54 -0.29
N LYS A 137 -27.15 -9.39 0.19
CA LYS A 137 -25.97 -10.07 -0.37
C LYS A 137 -25.25 -10.90 0.69
N LYS A 138 -24.62 -11.99 0.26
CA LYS A 138 -23.75 -12.78 1.12
C LYS A 138 -22.56 -11.93 1.61
N PRO A 139 -22.03 -12.16 2.82
CA PRO A 139 -20.91 -11.39 3.33
C PRO A 139 -19.70 -11.46 2.40
N ILE A 140 -18.95 -10.37 2.36
CA ILE A 140 -17.65 -10.32 1.67
C ILE A 140 -16.67 -11.13 2.49
N GLU A 141 -16.01 -12.08 1.84
CA GLU A 141 -14.94 -12.86 2.43
C GLU A 141 -13.63 -12.06 2.38
N TYR A 142 -13.25 -11.60 1.17
CA TYR A 142 -12.06 -10.79 0.92
C TYR A 142 -12.18 -9.98 -0.38
N TYR A 143 -11.28 -9.01 -0.57
CA TYR A 143 -11.15 -8.25 -1.82
C TYR A 143 -9.99 -8.79 -2.65
N VAL A 144 -10.13 -8.77 -3.97
CA VAL A 144 -9.10 -9.08 -4.96
C VAL A 144 -9.05 -7.96 -5.99
N ILE A 145 -7.92 -7.26 -6.05
CA ILE A 145 -7.71 -6.16 -7.00
C ILE A 145 -6.59 -6.60 -7.94
N SER A 146 -6.83 -6.55 -9.24
CA SER A 146 -5.77 -6.79 -10.24
C SER A 146 -5.03 -5.50 -10.54
N LYS A 147 -3.76 -5.59 -10.97
CA LYS A 147 -3.04 -4.39 -11.41
C LYS A 147 -3.70 -3.77 -12.64
N ASP A 148 -4.35 -4.53 -13.50
CA ASP A 148 -5.03 -3.98 -14.67
C ASP A 148 -6.33 -3.24 -14.31
N ASP A 149 -7.00 -3.65 -13.24
CA ASP A 149 -8.18 -2.99 -12.66
C ASP A 149 -7.86 -2.46 -11.25
N ALA A 150 -6.86 -1.58 -11.16
CA ALA A 150 -6.31 -1.09 -9.90
C ALA A 150 -7.11 0.06 -9.26
N ASP A 151 -8.21 0.48 -9.88
CA ASP A 151 -9.08 1.55 -9.38
C ASP A 151 -10.01 0.99 -8.31
N VAL A 152 -9.85 1.48 -7.08
CA VAL A 152 -10.65 1.10 -5.92
C VAL A 152 -11.55 2.26 -5.56
N LEU A 153 -12.84 1.98 -5.37
CA LEU A 153 -13.77 2.97 -4.83
C LEU A 153 -13.63 3.02 -3.30
N MET A 154 -13.34 4.21 -2.79
CA MET A 154 -13.13 4.48 -1.37
C MET A 154 -14.08 5.57 -0.87
N LYS A 155 -14.37 5.57 0.44
CA LYS A 155 -15.04 6.70 1.12
C LYS A 155 -14.28 7.05 2.38
N LYS A 156 -14.09 8.35 2.60
CA LYS A 156 -13.66 8.88 3.90
C LYS A 156 -14.89 9.33 4.68
N GLU A 157 -14.97 8.96 5.95
CA GLU A 157 -16.03 9.40 6.86
C GLU A 157 -15.38 9.88 8.16
N GLU A 158 -15.81 11.02 8.69
CA GLU A 158 -15.33 11.55 9.96
C GLU A 158 -16.34 11.24 11.06
N ASP A 159 -15.86 10.84 12.23
CA ASP A 159 -16.70 10.62 13.41
C ASP A 159 -17.41 11.93 13.77
N THR A 160 -18.74 11.88 13.78
CA THR A 160 -19.59 13.02 14.13
C THR A 160 -19.76 13.20 15.63
N ASP A 161 -19.30 12.25 16.47
CA ASP A 161 -19.42 12.37 17.92
C ASP A 161 -18.45 13.45 18.44
N ASN A 162 -18.98 14.36 19.26
CA ASN A 162 -18.34 15.61 19.71
C ASN A 162 -17.26 15.36 20.80
N ARG A 163 -16.55 14.24 20.72
CA ARG A 163 -15.42 13.90 21.60
C ARG A 163 -14.16 14.58 21.06
N SER A 164 -13.21 14.86 21.95
CA SER A 164 -11.96 15.57 21.62
C SER A 164 -11.11 14.91 20.53
N ASP A 165 -11.36 13.63 20.23
CA ASP A 165 -10.54 12.82 19.35
C ASP A 165 -11.36 12.46 18.09
N LYS A 166 -11.31 13.35 17.09
CA LYS A 166 -11.98 13.13 15.80
C LYS A 166 -11.31 11.96 15.08
N ARG A 167 -12.05 10.87 14.90
CA ARG A 167 -11.60 9.71 14.12
C ARG A 167 -12.01 9.85 12.67
N SER A 168 -11.13 9.43 11.76
CA SER A 168 -11.40 9.31 10.32
C SER A 168 -11.43 7.84 9.94
N PHE A 169 -12.53 7.43 9.33
CA PHE A 169 -12.74 6.09 8.81
C PHE A 169 -12.55 6.09 7.29
N TYR A 170 -11.74 5.18 6.79
CA TYR A 170 -11.45 5.01 5.38
C TYR A 170 -12.00 3.65 4.97
N TRP A 171 -12.94 3.65 4.04
CA TRP A 171 -13.70 2.45 3.71
C TRP A 171 -13.38 1.97 2.30
N PHE A 172 -13.06 0.68 2.16
CA PHE A 172 -13.10 -0.02 0.88
C PHE A 172 -14.56 -0.29 0.49
N SER A 173 -14.97 0.16 -0.70
CA SER A 173 -16.30 -0.07 -1.23
C SER A 173 -16.47 -1.45 -1.84
N TYR A 174 -17.66 -2.02 -1.68
CA TYR A 174 -18.08 -3.22 -2.39
C TYR A 174 -18.70 -2.95 -3.77
N ALA A 175 -18.82 -1.68 -4.17
CA ALA A 175 -19.56 -1.31 -5.38
C ALA A 175 -19.02 -1.98 -6.66
N ASN A 176 -17.70 -2.26 -6.70
CA ASN A 176 -17.10 -3.07 -7.73
C ASN A 176 -17.14 -4.56 -7.33
N GLU A 177 -18.21 -5.27 -7.73
CA GLU A 177 -18.37 -6.70 -7.42
C GLU A 177 -17.31 -7.60 -8.07
N ASN A 178 -16.59 -7.13 -9.10
CA ASN A 178 -15.49 -7.89 -9.69
C ASN A 178 -14.24 -7.92 -8.79
N GLN A 179 -14.16 -7.01 -7.81
CA GLN A 179 -13.05 -6.92 -6.87
C GLN A 179 -13.33 -7.60 -5.53
N VAL A 180 -14.44 -8.35 -5.44
CA VAL A 180 -14.97 -8.89 -4.19
C VAL A 180 -15.22 -10.38 -4.33
N VAL A 181 -14.75 -11.16 -3.36
CA VAL A 181 -15.12 -12.56 -3.18
C VAL A 181 -16.07 -12.65 -1.99
N ARG A 182 -17.18 -13.39 -2.15
CA ARG A 182 -18.22 -13.55 -1.13
C ARG A 182 -18.25 -14.99 -0.64
N ILE A 183 -18.58 -15.16 0.64
CA ILE A 183 -18.80 -16.48 1.24
C ILE A 183 -19.92 -17.19 0.47
N ASP A 184 -19.77 -18.49 0.23
CA ASP A 184 -20.78 -19.35 -0.39
C ASP A 184 -21.99 -19.68 0.50
#